data_AF-A0A2N6VJG9-F1
#
_entry.id   AF-A0A2N6VJG9-F1
#
_cell.length_a   1.000
_cell.length_b   1.000
_cell.length_c   1.000
_cell.angle_alpha   90.00
_cell.angle_beta   90.00
_cell.angle_gamma   90.00
#
_symmetry.space_group_name_H-M   'P 1'
#
loop_
_entity.id
_entity.type
_entity.pdbx_description
1 polymer ?
#
loop_
_entity_poly.entity_id
_entity_poly.type
_entity_poly.pdbx_seq_one_letter_code
_entity_poly.pdbx_strand_id
1 'polypeptide(L)'
;LRPAFQKRYREVDILMIDDIQFLQGKDATVEEFFHTFNALHNEQKQVIITSDQPPKLLSGFEERLRSRFEWGLLTDVQPPD
;
A
#
# COMPACT_ATOMS: atom_id res chain seq x y z
N LEU A 1 -16.48 -12.50 0.19
CA LEU A 1 -15.08 -12.11 0.52
C LEU A 1 -14.38 -13.29 1.16
N ARG A 2 -13.16 -13.66 0.75
CA ARG A 2 -12.48 -14.91 1.16
C ARG A 2 -11.88 -14.74 2.57
N PRO A 3 -12.41 -15.38 3.63
CA PRO A 3 -11.96 -15.14 5.01
C PRO A 3 -10.48 -15.46 5.23
N ALA A 4 -9.96 -16.48 4.55
CA ALA A 4 -8.55 -16.87 4.63
C ALA A 4 -7.58 -15.78 4.11
N PHE A 5 -7.99 -14.99 3.11
CA PHE A 5 -7.18 -13.89 2.59
C PHE A 5 -7.11 -12.75 3.61
N GLN A 6 -8.27 -12.35 4.15
CA GLN A 6 -8.34 -11.31 5.16
C GLN A 6 -7.51 -11.67 6.38
N LYS A 7 -7.66 -12.91 6.88
CA LYS A 7 -6.88 -13.42 8.00
C LYS A 7 -5.37 -13.29 7.75
N ARG A 8 -4.91 -13.76 6.58
CA ARG A 8 -3.49 -13.77 6.22
C ARG A 8 -2.87 -12.38 6.15
N TYR A 9 -3.59 -11.37 5.66
CA TYR A 9 -3.03 -10.05 5.41
C TYR A 9 -3.44 -8.97 6.42
N ARG A 10 -4.48 -9.19 7.23
CA ARG A 10 -5.00 -8.22 8.20
C ARG A 10 -4.66 -8.55 9.66
N GLU A 11 -4.21 -9.77 9.96
CA GLU A 11 -3.77 -10.16 11.33
C GLU A 11 -2.25 -10.00 11.53
N VAL A 12 -1.54 -9.33 10.61
CA VAL A 12 -0.10 -9.11 10.70
C VAL A 12 0.23 -7.85 11.50
N ASP A 13 1.37 -7.84 12.18
CA ASP A 13 1.88 -6.62 12.83
C ASP A 13 2.55 -5.65 11.85
N ILE A 14 3.15 -6.21 10.80
CA ILE A 14 3.83 -5.46 9.73
C ILE A 14 3.41 -6.03 8.37
N LEU A 15 2.95 -5.15 7.49
CA LEU A 15 2.74 -5.44 6.08
C LEU A 15 3.80 -4.70 5.25
N MET A 16 4.62 -5.44 4.50
CA MET A 16 5.58 -4.88 3.55
C MET A 16 5.13 -5.22 2.13
N ILE A 17 5.09 -4.22 1.26
CA ILE A 17 4.79 -4.39 -0.16
C ILE A 17 5.92 -3.79 -0.96
N ASP A 18 6.50 -4.63 -1.81
CA ASP A 18 7.49 -4.21 -2.78
C ASP A 18 6.81 -3.85 -4.11
N ASP A 19 7.37 -2.89 -4.85
CA ASP A 19 6.93 -2.49 -6.19
C ASP A 19 5.41 -2.34 -6.35
N ILE A 20 4.82 -1.46 -5.55
CA ILE A 20 3.36 -1.24 -5.51
C ILE A 20 2.75 -0.94 -6.89
N GLN A 21 3.53 -0.37 -7.81
CA GLN A 21 3.15 -0.10 -9.20
C GLN A 21 2.63 -1.33 -9.95
N PHE A 22 3.01 -2.56 -9.58
CA PHE A 22 2.47 -3.78 -10.20
C PHE A 22 0.99 -4.08 -9.89
N LEU A 23 0.39 -3.36 -8.93
CA LEU A 23 -1.05 -3.43 -8.67
C LEU A 23 -1.87 -2.55 -9.62
N GLN A 24 -1.25 -1.61 -10.34
CA GLN A 24 -1.95 -0.73 -11.27
C GLN A 24 -2.71 -1.54 -12.34
N GLY A 25 -3.91 -1.09 -12.68
CA GLY A 25 -4.79 -1.76 -13.66
C GLY A 25 -5.44 -3.07 -13.17
N LYS A 26 -5.21 -3.47 -11.90
CA LYS A 26 -5.89 -4.60 -11.26
C LYS A 26 -6.92 -4.08 -10.27
N ASP A 27 -7.99 -3.45 -10.76
CA ASP A 27 -8.96 -2.70 -9.95
C ASP A 27 -9.46 -3.46 -8.71
N ALA A 28 -9.84 -4.74 -8.88
CA ALA A 28 -10.27 -5.57 -7.75
C ALA A 28 -9.17 -5.82 -6.70
N THR A 29 -7.90 -5.91 -7.13
CA THR A 29 -6.76 -6.09 -6.22
C THR A 29 -6.41 -4.77 -5.53
N VAL A 30 -6.49 -3.64 -6.24
CA VAL A 30 -6.31 -2.30 -5.66
C VAL A 30 -7.36 -2.03 -4.59
N GLU A 31 -8.63 -2.37 -4.84
CA GLU A 31 -9.70 -2.19 -3.86
C GLU A 31 -9.51 -3.07 -2.62
N GLU A 32 -9.13 -4.34 -2.80
CA GLU A 32 -8.86 -5.22 -1.67
C GLU A 32 -7.62 -4.78 -0.87
N PHE A 33 -6.60 -4.25 -1.55
CA PHE A 33 -5.45 -3.61 -0.90
C PHE A 33 -5.89 -2.39 -0.08
N PHE A 34 -6.74 -1.53 -0.63
CA PHE A 34 -7.29 -0.37 0.08
C PHE A 34 -7.99 -0.79 1.39
N HIS A 35 -8.81 -1.84 1.37
CA HIS A 35 -9.46 -2.34 2.58
C HIS A 35 -8.47 -2.93 3.59
N THR A 36 -7.46 -3.64 3.10
CA THR A 36 -6.40 -4.22 3.94
C THR A 36 -5.55 -3.13 4.60
N PHE A 37 -5.14 -2.12 3.84
CA PHE A 37 -4.42 -0.94 4.34
C PHE A 37 -5.20 -0.25 5.46
N ASN A 38 -6.49 0.01 5.25
CA ASN A 38 -7.31 0.69 6.26
C ASN A 38 -7.49 -0.15 7.53
N ALA A 39 -7.70 -1.46 7.40
CA ALA A 39 -7.80 -2.33 8.56
C ALA A 39 -6.53 -2.27 9.42
N LEU A 40 -5.38 -2.45 8.79
CA LEU A 40 -4.07 -2.38 9.46
C LEU A 40 -3.79 -1.01 10.06
N HIS A 41 -4.03 0.07 9.31
CA HIS A 41 -3.83 1.43 9.79
C HIS A 41 -4.73 1.75 10.99
N ASN A 42 -6.00 1.34 10.98
CA ASN A 42 -6.93 1.57 12.09
C ASN A 42 -6.51 0.81 13.36
N GLU A 43 -5.87 -0.34 13.20
CA GLU A 43 -5.28 -1.14 14.28
C GLU A 43 -3.85 -0.70 14.65
N GLN A 44 -3.36 0.42 14.11
CA GLN A 44 -2.02 0.95 14.32
C GLN A 44 -0.88 -0.03 13.96
N LYS A 45 -1.14 -0.92 13.00
CA LYS A 45 -0.13 -1.83 12.44
C LYS A 45 0.75 -1.10 11.45
N GLN A 46 2.00 -1.56 11.30
CA GLN A 46 2.95 -0.91 10.41
C GLN A 46 2.75 -1.35 8.96
N VAL A 47 2.67 -0.40 8.04
CA VAL A 47 2.61 -0.66 6.60
C VAL A 47 3.81 0.03 5.94
N ILE A 48 4.61 -0.74 5.22
CA ILE A 48 5.78 -0.28 4.47
C ILE A 48 5.54 -0.58 3.00
N ILE A 49 5.76 0.41 2.15
CA ILE A 49 5.52 0.31 0.71
C ILE A 49 6.74 0.86 -0.01
N THR A 50 7.21 0.15 -1.03
CA THR A 50 8.21 0.66 -1.97
C THR A 50 7.56 0.98 -3.31
N SER A 51 8.18 1.89 -4.05
CA SER A 51 7.72 2.28 -5.38
C SER A 51 8.86 2.92 -6.16
N ASP A 52 8.92 2.65 -7.47
CA ASP A 52 9.84 3.34 -8.38
C ASP A 52 9.50 4.83 -8.58
N GLN A 53 8.28 5.23 -8.23
CA GLN A 53 7.77 6.58 -8.45
C GLN A 53 7.12 7.15 -7.19
N PRO A 54 7.26 8.45 -6.91
CA PRO A 54 6.60 9.06 -5.76
C PRO A 54 5.07 8.93 -5.84
N PRO A 55 4.35 8.97 -4.70
CA PRO A 55 2.91 8.75 -4.65
C PRO A 55 2.08 9.53 -5.66
N LYS A 56 2.43 10.80 -5.92
CA LYS A 56 1.74 11.67 -6.89
C LYS A 56 1.81 11.17 -8.34
N LEU A 57 2.86 10.45 -8.70
CA LEU A 57 3.12 9.97 -10.06
C LEU A 57 2.64 8.53 -10.29
N LEU A 58 2.23 7.81 -9.24
CA LEU A 58 1.63 6.49 -9.35
C LEU A 58 0.27 6.55 -10.08
N SER A 59 0.32 6.49 -11.40
CA SER A 59 -0.85 6.38 -12.27
C SER A 59 -1.59 5.06 -12.02
N GLY A 60 -2.90 4.98 -12.29
CA GLY A 60 -3.67 3.75 -12.00
C GLY A 60 -4.04 3.52 -10.53
N PHE A 61 -3.64 4.40 -9.62
CA PHE A 61 -4.19 4.49 -8.27
C PHE A 61 -5.10 5.70 -8.12
N GLU A 62 -6.20 5.51 -7.41
CA GLU A 62 -7.14 6.59 -7.12
C GLU A 62 -6.53 7.59 -6.14
N GLU A 63 -6.99 8.84 -6.23
CA GLU A 63 -6.52 9.95 -5.40
C GLU A 63 -6.59 9.62 -3.90
N ARG A 64 -7.68 8.97 -3.44
CA ARG A 64 -7.85 8.56 -2.04
C ARG A 64 -6.73 7.63 -1.54
N LEU A 65 -6.14 6.79 -2.40
CA LEU A 65 -5.05 5.91 -2.00
C LEU A 65 -3.71 6.66 -2.03
N ARG A 66 -3.48 7.48 -3.07
CA ARG A 66 -2.29 8.34 -3.17
C ARG A 66 -2.17 9.28 -1.98
N SER A 67 -3.26 9.92 -1.56
CA SER A 67 -3.26 10.78 -0.36
C SER A 67 -2.87 10.01 0.89
N ARG A 68 -3.26 8.73 1.04
CA ARG A 68 -2.85 7.93 2.20
C ARG A 68 -1.38 7.56 2.20
N PHE A 69 -0.79 7.33 1.03
CA PHE A 69 0.67 7.13 0.94
C PHE A 69 1.43 8.38 1.42
N GLU A 70 0.87 9.57 1.19
CA GLU A 70 1.45 10.83 1.64
C GLU A 70 1.25 11.13 3.13
N TRP A 71 0.34 10.44 3.82
CA TRP A 71 0.14 10.61 5.27
C TRP A 71 1.27 9.99 6.09
N GLY A 72 2.03 9.07 5.49
CA GLY A 72 3.13 8.38 6.13
C GLY A 72 4.47 9.11 6.00
N LEU A 73 5.53 8.43 6.41
CA LEU A 73 6.90 8.86 6.12
C LEU A 73 7.22 8.56 4.66
N LEU A 74 7.39 9.61 3.85
CA LEU A 74 7.93 9.50 2.50
C LEU A 74 9.45 9.66 2.55
N THR A 75 10.18 8.67 2.07
CA THR A 75 11.64 8.71 1.97
C THR A 75 12.05 8.28 0.59
N ASP A 76 12.85 9.13 -0.04
CA ASP A 76 13.43 8.86 -1.35
C ASP A 76 14.76 8.13 -1.19
N VAL A 77 14.99 7.10 -2.01
CA VAL A 77 16.20 6.28 -1.96
C VAL A 77 17.07 6.64 -3.16
N GLN A 78 18.16 7.36 -2.87
CA GLN A 78 19.11 7.79 -3.88
C GLN A 78 20.23 6.77 -4.07
N PRO A 79 20.82 6.68 -5.27
CA PRO A 79 22.04 5.90 -5.48
C PRO A 79 23.14 6.29 -4.49
N PRO A 80 24.00 5.35 -4.07
CA PRO A 80 25.16 5.68 -3.26
C PRO A 80 26.16 6.56 -4.05
N ASP A 81 26.89 7.41 -3.34
CA ASP A 81 28.01 8.21 -3.88
C ASP A 81 29.22 7.36 -4.31
#